data_AF-A0A848LFE4-F1
#
_entry.id   AF-A0A848LFE4-F1
#
_cell.length_a   1.000
_cell.length_b   1.000
_cell.length_c   1.000
_cell.angle_alpha   90.00
_cell.angle_beta   90.00
_cell.angle_gamma   90.00
#
_symmetry.space_group_name_H-M   'P 1'
#
loop_
_entity.id
_entity.type
_entity.pdbx_description
1 polymer ?
#
loop_
_entity_poly.entity_id
_entity_poly.type
_entity_poly.pdbx_seq_one_letter_code
_entity_poly.pdbx_strand_id
1 'polypeptide(L)'
;MQLRKMMLVLTALGAMSGFMAGCGDDNEGGATCTTNDDCNTETEICHPTAGVCVQTCTDVSECPESARGSCAAVGGTGPDAATRVCKCSTDELCNGGSDAETSDLVCSDLDTVCVPKCGSDADCGSGRVCDVASGQCEEEDTGPATCSGEAQSTCAYGEFCSSGSCAEVPAPTCPNLSGKPAANFDPATGTGNIIYNVTKEIFGGACGSDTTAQTVKARVSFYSKSGTLPTTKEGLNGFFYVRTNGSELNGVPLSNGYQRSSDGRSASLSVNLCTSASDSQIVLGFYFTGGNGYCATLTK
;
A
#
# COMPACT_ATOMS: atom_id res chain seq x y z
N MET A 1 58.89 45.42 -13.17
CA MET A 1 59.94 44.40 -13.39
C MET A 1 59.25 43.04 -13.44
N GLN A 2 59.47 42.30 -14.54
CA GLN A 2 59.24 40.86 -14.81
C GLN A 2 57.82 40.30 -14.54
N LEU A 3 56.98 39.80 -15.47
CA LEU A 3 57.07 39.27 -16.84
C LEU A 3 58.09 38.14 -17.10
N ARG A 4 57.56 36.90 -17.16
CA ARG A 4 57.90 35.72 -18.01
C ARG A 4 57.43 34.44 -17.28
N LYS A 5 56.73 33.44 -17.86
CA LYS A 5 56.81 32.86 -19.21
C LYS A 5 55.47 32.23 -19.64
N MET A 6 55.16 32.40 -20.93
CA MET A 6 54.27 31.56 -21.74
C MET A 6 54.89 30.17 -21.96
N MET A 7 54.06 29.14 -22.11
CA MET A 7 54.29 28.11 -23.13
C MET A 7 52.94 27.53 -23.60
N LEU A 8 52.59 27.90 -24.84
CA LEU A 8 51.65 27.23 -25.72
C LEU A 8 52.31 25.95 -26.27
N VAL A 9 51.59 24.83 -26.30
CA VAL A 9 51.72 23.82 -27.35
C VAL A 9 50.32 23.31 -27.71
N LEU A 10 50.06 23.35 -29.01
CA LEU A 10 48.84 23.04 -29.72
C LEU A 10 48.96 21.66 -30.39
N THR A 11 47.81 21.00 -30.65
CA THR A 11 47.55 19.86 -31.59
C THR A 11 48.00 18.47 -31.11
N ALA A 12 47.28 17.37 -31.35
CA ALA A 12 46.36 17.04 -32.45
C ALA A 12 45.32 15.96 -32.12
N LEU A 13 44.33 15.89 -33.01
CA LEU A 13 43.10 15.07 -33.08
C LEU A 13 43.24 13.55 -32.91
N GLY A 14 42.13 12.97 -32.44
CA GLY A 14 41.69 11.58 -32.65
C GLY A 14 40.42 11.33 -31.82
N ALA A 15 39.27 11.93 -32.16
CA ALA A 15 38.24 11.33 -33.02
C ALA A 15 37.75 9.96 -32.50
N MET A 16 36.61 9.98 -31.79
CA MET A 16 35.51 9.04 -32.03
C MET A 16 34.21 9.62 -31.41
N SER A 17 33.32 10.05 -32.32
CA SER A 17 31.86 9.85 -32.30
C SER A 17 31.11 10.21 -31.01
N GLY A 18 30.34 11.30 -30.93
CA GLY A 18 29.36 11.73 -31.91
C GLY A 18 27.95 11.37 -31.40
N PHE A 19 27.41 12.18 -30.50
CA PHE A 19 25.97 12.33 -30.28
C PHE A 19 25.67 13.83 -30.18
N MET A 20 25.85 14.51 -31.31
CA MET A 20 25.01 15.65 -31.64
C MET A 20 23.78 15.06 -32.34
N ALA A 21 22.67 14.99 -31.62
CA ALA A 21 21.35 14.97 -32.22
C ALA A 21 20.68 16.28 -31.81
N GLY A 22 20.74 17.26 -32.70
CA GLY A 22 19.67 18.23 -32.80
C GLY A 22 18.55 17.63 -33.67
N CYS A 23 17.32 18.06 -33.39
CA CYS A 23 16.05 17.83 -34.10
C CYS A 23 15.25 16.59 -33.67
N GLY A 24 14.05 16.85 -33.14
CA GLY A 24 12.95 15.90 -33.00
C GLY A 24 12.02 16.33 -31.88
N ASP A 25 10.91 16.97 -32.22
CA ASP A 25 9.87 17.51 -31.35
C ASP A 25 9.02 16.42 -30.65
N ASP A 26 9.62 15.24 -30.42
CA ASP A 26 8.88 14.00 -30.16
C ASP A 26 9.49 13.18 -29.00
N ASN A 27 10.34 13.75 -28.14
CA ASN A 27 10.91 12.99 -27.02
C ASN A 27 9.91 12.93 -25.85
N GLU A 28 8.82 12.19 -26.10
CA GLU A 28 7.81 11.82 -25.14
C GLU A 28 8.46 11.05 -23.97
N GLY A 29 8.51 11.72 -22.81
CA GLY A 29 8.75 11.17 -21.47
C GLY A 29 9.59 9.90 -21.36
N GLY A 30 10.92 10.04 -21.23
CA GLY A 30 11.78 8.88 -20.94
C GLY A 30 13.26 9.16 -20.67
N ALA A 31 13.71 10.42 -20.72
CA ALA A 31 15.09 10.75 -20.39
C ALA A 31 15.30 10.67 -18.86
N THR A 32 16.09 9.70 -18.41
CA THR A 32 16.54 9.60 -17.03
C THR A 32 17.50 10.73 -16.69
N CYS A 33 17.39 11.30 -15.50
CA CYS A 33 18.17 12.43 -15.03
C CYS A 33 18.62 12.23 -13.58
N THR A 34 19.67 12.95 -13.20
CA THR A 34 20.16 13.03 -11.80
C THR A 34 20.06 14.45 -11.25
N THR A 35 20.08 15.45 -12.12
CA THR A 35 20.01 16.86 -11.79
C THR A 35 19.19 17.61 -12.85
N ASN A 36 18.71 18.82 -12.52
CA ASN A 36 17.95 19.63 -13.48
C ASN A 36 18.77 20.03 -14.71
N ASP A 37 20.10 20.05 -14.62
CA ASP A 37 21.01 20.34 -15.74
C ASP A 37 21.04 19.21 -16.78
N ASP A 38 20.57 18.01 -16.41
CA ASP A 38 20.44 16.86 -17.33
C ASP A 38 19.17 16.97 -18.20
N CYS A 39 18.25 17.88 -17.84
CA CYS A 39 16.98 18.11 -18.53
C CYS A 39 17.02 19.39 -19.36
N ASN A 40 15.99 19.63 -20.17
CA ASN A 40 15.86 20.88 -20.88
C ASN A 40 15.69 22.04 -19.89
N THR A 41 16.74 22.82 -19.69
CA THR A 41 16.88 23.81 -18.62
C THR A 41 15.86 24.95 -18.66
N GLU A 42 15.10 25.10 -19.74
CA GLU A 42 14.08 26.14 -19.87
C GLU A 42 12.66 25.68 -19.50
N THR A 43 12.36 24.39 -19.58
CA THR A 43 10.97 23.88 -19.46
C THR A 43 10.83 22.60 -18.64
N GLU A 44 11.93 21.93 -18.32
CA GLU A 44 11.93 20.65 -17.60
C GLU A 44 12.74 20.72 -16.31
N ILE A 45 12.34 19.91 -15.35
CA ILE A 45 13.10 19.64 -14.13
C ILE A 45 13.32 18.15 -13.98
N CYS A 46 14.34 17.76 -13.23
CA CYS A 46 14.52 16.37 -12.87
C CYS A 46 13.60 16.03 -11.70
N HIS A 47 12.73 15.03 -11.87
CA HIS A 47 11.84 14.61 -10.81
C HIS A 47 12.66 14.04 -9.63
N PRO A 48 12.49 14.53 -8.39
CA PRO A 48 13.40 14.23 -7.28
C PRO A 48 13.40 12.75 -6.86
N THR A 49 12.27 12.06 -7.05
CA THR A 49 12.14 10.63 -6.71
C THR A 49 12.22 9.72 -7.94
N ALA A 50 11.44 9.99 -8.99
CA ALA A 50 11.42 9.20 -10.22
C ALA A 50 12.68 9.30 -11.10
N GLY A 51 13.52 10.35 -10.94
CA GLY A 51 14.76 10.47 -11.72
C GLY A 51 14.55 10.59 -13.23
N VAL A 52 13.44 11.21 -13.65
CA VAL A 52 13.09 11.46 -15.06
C VAL A 52 12.83 12.94 -15.28
N CYS A 53 13.15 13.43 -16.47
CA CYS A 53 12.86 14.81 -16.86
C CYS A 53 11.35 15.00 -17.03
N VAL A 54 10.78 15.96 -16.30
CA VAL A 54 9.35 16.27 -16.31
C VAL A 54 9.14 17.72 -16.66
N GLN A 55 8.18 17.97 -17.55
CA GLN A 55 7.87 19.32 -17.99
C GLN A 55 7.16 20.10 -16.88
N THR A 56 7.63 21.32 -16.64
CA THR A 56 6.99 22.28 -15.76
C THR A 56 5.75 22.89 -16.40
N CYS A 57 4.76 23.25 -15.59
CA CYS A 57 3.50 23.79 -16.09
C CYS A 57 2.90 24.78 -15.10
N THR A 58 2.12 25.72 -15.62
CA THR A 58 1.24 26.58 -14.84
C THR A 58 -0.21 26.10 -14.95
N ASP A 59 -0.59 25.57 -16.11
CA ASP A 59 -1.91 25.02 -16.42
C ASP A 59 -1.81 23.73 -17.26
N VAL A 60 -2.86 22.90 -17.24
CA VAL A 60 -2.90 21.59 -17.93
C VAL A 60 -2.77 21.71 -19.46
N SER A 61 -3.14 22.86 -20.04
CA SER A 61 -3.03 23.09 -21.48
C SER A 61 -1.58 23.18 -21.98
N GLU A 62 -0.63 23.43 -21.08
CA GLU A 62 0.79 23.51 -21.40
C GLU A 62 1.45 22.13 -21.42
N CYS A 63 0.74 21.11 -20.95
CA CYS A 63 1.24 19.75 -20.90
C CYS A 63 1.15 19.04 -22.26
N PRO A 64 2.16 18.22 -22.59
CA PRO A 64 2.15 17.40 -23.79
C PRO A 64 1.00 16.39 -23.68
N GLU A 65 0.48 15.93 -24.81
CA GLU A 65 -0.68 15.03 -24.82
C GLU A 65 -0.42 13.74 -24.04
N SER A 66 0.84 13.31 -24.00
CA SER A 66 1.34 12.20 -23.20
C SER A 66 1.29 12.41 -21.68
N ALA A 67 1.12 13.65 -21.21
CA ALA A 67 1.07 14.03 -19.80
C ALA A 67 -0.08 15.02 -19.46
N ARG A 68 -1.14 15.11 -20.28
CA ARG A 68 -2.35 15.92 -19.99
C ARG A 68 -3.28 15.31 -18.92
N GLY A 69 -2.73 14.63 -17.92
CA GLY A 69 -3.51 14.16 -16.77
C GLY A 69 -3.80 15.32 -15.82
N SER A 70 -2.75 15.98 -15.33
CA SER A 70 -2.88 17.19 -14.51
C SER A 70 -1.60 18.02 -14.47
N CYS A 71 -1.72 19.28 -14.04
CA CYS A 71 -0.60 20.16 -13.76
C CYS A 71 -0.57 20.42 -12.26
N ALA A 72 0.31 19.74 -11.52
CA ALA A 72 0.33 19.81 -10.06
C ALA A 72 1.75 19.81 -9.51
N ALA A 73 1.89 20.22 -8.25
CA ALA A 73 3.19 20.22 -7.58
C ALA A 73 3.83 18.82 -7.63
N VAL A 74 5.15 18.78 -7.85
CA VAL A 74 5.94 17.54 -7.87
C VAL A 74 5.86 16.81 -6.52
N GLY A 75 5.64 17.56 -5.42
CA GLY A 75 5.52 17.01 -4.08
C GLY A 75 6.86 16.70 -3.42
N GLY A 76 6.83 16.05 -2.25
CA GLY A 76 8.03 15.67 -1.50
C GLY A 76 8.61 16.77 -0.61
N THR A 77 9.87 16.59 -0.17
CA THR A 77 10.57 17.44 0.82
C THR A 77 11.74 18.25 0.25
N GLY A 78 11.87 18.29 -1.09
CA GLY A 78 12.97 18.96 -1.80
C GLY A 78 12.75 20.46 -2.05
N PRO A 79 13.78 21.17 -2.57
CA PRO A 79 13.70 22.58 -2.94
C PRO A 79 12.63 22.87 -4.01
N ASP A 80 12.31 21.88 -4.83
CA ASP A 80 11.35 21.97 -5.94
C ASP A 80 9.97 21.42 -5.57
N ALA A 81 9.69 21.11 -4.29
CA ALA A 81 8.43 20.47 -3.87
C ALA A 81 7.17 21.28 -4.23
N ALA A 82 7.29 22.59 -4.40
CA ALA A 82 6.22 23.49 -4.83
C ALA A 82 6.15 23.69 -6.36
N THR A 83 7.17 23.26 -7.09
CA THR A 83 7.24 23.38 -8.55
C THR A 83 6.21 22.46 -9.18
N ARG A 84 5.41 23.02 -10.10
CA ARG A 84 4.31 22.30 -10.76
C ARG A 84 4.83 21.66 -12.04
N VAL A 85 4.49 20.39 -12.20
CA VAL A 85 4.88 19.54 -13.33
C VAL A 85 3.68 18.85 -13.93
N CYS A 86 3.81 18.47 -15.20
CA CYS A 86 2.82 17.68 -15.90
C CYS A 86 2.82 16.24 -15.39
N LYS A 87 1.63 15.75 -15.06
CA LYS A 87 1.39 14.42 -14.51
C LYS A 87 0.56 13.59 -15.48
N CYS A 88 0.95 12.35 -15.67
CA CYS A 88 0.17 11.38 -16.43
C CYS A 88 -1.01 10.87 -15.59
N SER A 89 -1.98 10.24 -16.26
CA SER A 89 -3.11 9.57 -15.60
C SER A 89 -3.32 8.13 -16.04
N THR A 90 -2.75 7.73 -17.19
CA THR A 90 -2.80 6.34 -17.66
C THR A 90 -1.52 6.01 -18.43
N ASP A 91 -1.21 4.72 -18.51
CA ASP A 91 -0.05 4.22 -19.28
C ASP A 91 -0.21 4.51 -20.78
N GLU A 92 -1.43 4.46 -21.31
CA GLU A 92 -1.67 4.75 -22.73
C GLU A 92 -1.25 6.17 -23.08
N LEU A 93 -1.46 7.14 -22.19
CA LEU A 93 -0.99 8.50 -22.41
C LEU A 93 0.53 8.56 -22.48
N CYS A 94 1.22 7.86 -21.58
CA CYS A 94 2.68 7.83 -21.58
C CYS A 94 3.29 7.22 -22.84
N ASN A 95 2.55 6.40 -23.58
CA ASN A 95 3.03 5.76 -24.80
C ASN A 95 2.55 6.45 -26.10
N GLY A 96 2.01 7.68 -26.04
CA GLY A 96 1.57 8.40 -27.24
C GLY A 96 0.09 8.19 -27.60
N GLY A 97 -0.72 7.65 -26.69
CA GLY A 97 -2.16 7.51 -26.84
C GLY A 97 -2.61 6.25 -27.58
N SER A 98 -3.73 6.33 -28.30
CA SER A 98 -4.37 5.17 -28.96
C SER A 98 -3.58 4.60 -30.14
N ASP A 99 -2.62 5.37 -30.66
CA ASP A 99 -1.80 5.07 -31.83
C ASP A 99 -0.36 4.68 -31.45
N ALA A 100 -0.14 4.33 -30.18
CA ALA A 100 1.14 3.94 -29.61
C ALA A 100 1.69 2.64 -30.23
N GLU A 101 2.92 2.69 -30.76
CA GLU A 101 3.65 1.52 -31.28
C GLU A 101 4.53 0.85 -30.21
N THR A 102 4.66 1.46 -29.03
CA THR A 102 5.47 0.96 -27.91
C THR A 102 4.62 0.88 -26.64
N SER A 103 5.04 0.01 -25.71
CA SER A 103 4.39 -0.15 -24.40
C SER A 103 5.43 -0.13 -23.28
N ASP A 104 6.51 0.63 -23.50
CA ASP A 104 7.72 0.57 -22.70
C ASP A 104 7.69 1.56 -21.53
N LEU A 105 6.71 2.47 -21.54
CA LEU A 105 6.48 3.45 -20.48
C LEU A 105 5.22 3.09 -19.68
N VAL A 106 5.24 3.40 -18.40
CA VAL A 106 4.09 3.36 -17.50
C VAL A 106 3.93 4.71 -16.83
N CYS A 107 2.69 5.04 -16.49
CA CYS A 107 2.43 6.12 -15.56
C CYS A 107 2.71 5.60 -14.15
N SER A 108 3.78 6.09 -13.52
CA SER A 108 4.17 5.66 -12.17
C SER A 108 3.02 5.86 -11.18
N ASP A 109 2.62 4.80 -10.49
CA ASP A 109 1.56 4.88 -9.47
C ASP A 109 1.97 5.76 -8.27
N LEU A 110 3.28 5.84 -7.97
CA LEU A 110 3.81 6.63 -6.87
C LEU A 110 3.99 8.11 -7.24
N ASP A 111 4.59 8.38 -8.40
CA ASP A 111 5.04 9.71 -8.76
C ASP A 111 4.12 10.39 -9.79
N THR A 112 3.20 9.65 -10.41
CA THR A 112 2.24 10.13 -11.44
C THR A 112 2.92 10.79 -12.64
N VAL A 113 4.10 10.27 -13.02
CA VAL A 113 4.89 10.71 -14.18
C VAL A 113 5.25 9.51 -15.04
N CYS A 114 5.49 9.75 -16.32
CA CYS A 114 5.85 8.67 -17.25
C CYS A 114 7.27 8.19 -16.97
N VAL A 115 7.40 6.90 -16.67
CA VAL A 115 8.69 6.25 -16.39
C VAL A 115 8.82 4.98 -17.22
N PRO A 116 10.05 4.55 -17.56
CA PRO A 116 10.27 3.24 -18.15
C PRO A 116 9.73 2.13 -17.25
N LYS A 117 9.17 1.08 -17.85
CA LYS A 117 8.82 -0.14 -17.13
C LYS A 117 10.04 -0.71 -16.44
N CYS A 118 9.90 -1.06 -15.17
CA CYS A 118 10.94 -1.77 -14.46
C CYS A 118 10.99 -3.24 -14.93
N GLY A 119 12.20 -3.79 -15.04
CA GLY A 119 12.44 -5.22 -15.25
C GLY A 119 13.03 -5.91 -14.02
N SER A 120 13.51 -5.13 -13.06
CA SER A 120 14.13 -5.57 -11.81
C SER A 120 14.15 -4.45 -10.78
N ASP A 121 14.39 -4.79 -9.50
CA ASP A 121 14.49 -3.79 -8.41
C ASP A 121 15.57 -2.74 -8.66
N ALA A 122 16.60 -3.07 -9.44
CA ALA A 122 17.68 -2.14 -9.79
C ALA A 122 17.18 -0.94 -10.61
N ASP A 123 16.03 -1.06 -11.27
CA ASP A 123 15.45 -0.03 -12.13
C ASP A 123 14.64 1.01 -11.33
N CYS A 124 14.27 0.71 -10.08
CA CYS A 124 13.33 1.51 -9.29
C CYS A 124 13.97 2.54 -8.34
N GLY A 125 15.30 2.60 -8.28
CA GLY A 125 16.01 3.46 -7.35
C GLY A 125 16.01 2.91 -5.91
N SER A 126 16.55 3.66 -4.96
CA SER A 126 16.65 3.20 -3.56
C SER A 126 15.31 3.27 -2.84
N GLY A 127 14.95 2.23 -2.08
CA GLY A 127 13.70 2.20 -1.32
C GLY A 127 12.47 1.83 -2.14
N ARG A 128 12.65 1.19 -3.30
CA ARG A 128 11.57 0.75 -4.19
C ARG A 128 11.86 -0.64 -4.78
N VAL A 129 10.80 -1.40 -5.05
CA VAL A 129 10.86 -2.75 -5.66
C VAL A 129 10.06 -2.79 -6.95
N CYS A 130 10.47 -3.65 -7.88
CA CYS A 130 9.82 -3.78 -9.17
C CYS A 130 8.74 -4.87 -9.15
N ASP A 131 7.48 -4.50 -9.38
CA ASP A 131 6.49 -5.48 -9.81
C ASP A 131 6.67 -5.77 -11.30
N VAL A 132 7.43 -6.84 -11.60
CA VAL A 132 7.72 -7.27 -12.97
C VAL A 132 6.47 -7.66 -13.78
N ALA A 133 5.32 -7.90 -13.15
CA ALA A 133 4.09 -8.23 -13.85
C ALA A 133 3.41 -7.00 -14.43
N SER A 134 3.40 -5.89 -13.68
CA SER A 134 2.87 -4.60 -14.13
C SER A 134 3.93 -3.71 -14.79
N GLY A 135 5.21 -3.91 -14.46
CA GLY A 135 6.32 -3.03 -14.81
C GLY A 135 6.39 -1.77 -13.93
N GLN A 136 5.66 -1.75 -12.79
CA GLN A 136 5.60 -0.62 -11.87
C GLN A 136 6.65 -0.72 -10.75
N CYS A 137 7.17 0.43 -10.35
CA CYS A 137 7.99 0.53 -9.15
C CYS A 137 7.10 0.87 -7.95
N GLU A 138 7.10 -0.01 -6.97
CA GLU A 138 6.37 0.15 -5.71
C GLU A 138 7.34 0.57 -4.60
N GLU A 139 6.84 1.13 -3.50
CA GLU A 139 7.71 1.34 -2.33
C GLU A 139 8.26 -0.01 -1.88
N GLU A 140 9.55 -0.03 -1.51
CA GLU A 140 10.17 -1.22 -0.96
C GLU A 140 9.39 -1.55 0.31
N ASP A 141 8.54 -2.57 0.20
CA ASP A 141 7.98 -3.24 1.36
C ASP A 141 9.19 -3.72 2.14
N THR A 142 9.54 -3.01 3.21
CA THR A 142 10.57 -3.44 4.15
C THR A 142 10.01 -4.66 4.88
N GLY A 143 9.95 -5.78 4.14
CA GLY A 143 9.62 -7.09 4.65
C GLY A 143 10.47 -7.37 5.89
N PRO A 144 9.93 -8.11 6.83
CA PRO A 144 9.63 -7.49 8.11
C PRO A 144 10.82 -7.44 9.04
N ALA A 145 10.84 -6.40 9.87
CA ALA A 145 11.53 -6.45 11.15
C ALA A 145 11.21 -7.79 11.84
N THR A 146 12.25 -8.56 12.18
CA THR A 146 12.06 -9.81 12.93
C THR A 146 11.27 -9.53 14.19
N CYS A 147 10.20 -10.28 14.41
CA CYS A 147 9.31 -10.10 15.55
C CYS A 147 9.34 -11.32 16.47
N SER A 148 9.04 -11.09 17.74
CA SER A 148 8.87 -12.16 18.73
C SER A 148 7.61 -11.93 19.56
N GLY A 149 6.90 -13.01 19.88
CA GLY A 149 5.57 -12.95 20.52
C GLY A 149 4.40 -12.97 19.53
N GLU A 150 3.19 -12.84 20.05
CA GLU A 150 1.94 -12.73 19.27
C GLU A 150 1.49 -11.25 19.20
N ALA A 151 0.67 -10.89 18.20
CA ALA A 151 0.14 -9.54 17.96
C ALA A 151 1.18 -8.51 17.44
N GLN A 152 0.99 -7.22 17.75
CA GLN A 152 1.75 -6.06 17.26
C GLN A 152 3.11 -5.85 17.95
N SER A 153 3.67 -6.87 18.62
CA SER A 153 4.73 -6.68 19.63
C SER A 153 5.94 -5.86 19.16
N THR A 154 6.32 -5.97 17.88
CA THR A 154 7.36 -5.14 17.23
C THR A 154 6.98 -4.66 15.83
N CYS A 155 5.76 -4.99 15.38
CA CYS A 155 5.30 -4.74 14.02
C CYS A 155 4.60 -3.39 13.90
N ALA A 156 4.49 -2.87 12.67
CA ALA A 156 3.73 -1.65 12.44
C ALA A 156 2.24 -1.85 12.76
N TYR A 157 1.51 -0.76 12.93
CA TYR A 157 0.06 -0.84 13.07
C TYR A 157 -0.56 -1.31 11.76
N GLY A 158 -1.44 -2.31 11.81
CA GLY A 158 -1.96 -3.01 10.61
C GLY A 158 -1.28 -4.34 10.34
N GLU A 159 -0.16 -4.63 11.03
CA GLU A 159 0.59 -5.86 10.90
C GLU A 159 0.50 -6.73 12.16
N PHE A 160 0.90 -7.99 12.06
CA PHE A 160 1.02 -8.89 13.19
C PHE A 160 2.23 -9.81 13.04
N CYS A 161 2.76 -10.29 14.15
CA CYS A 161 3.83 -11.27 14.12
C CYS A 161 3.32 -12.64 13.65
N SER A 162 3.68 -13.03 12.43
CA SER A 162 3.38 -14.32 11.83
C SER A 162 4.68 -15.11 11.66
N SER A 163 4.83 -16.20 12.42
CA SER A 163 5.99 -17.11 12.31
C SER A 163 7.37 -16.44 12.45
N GLY A 164 7.47 -15.37 13.26
CA GLY A 164 8.72 -14.63 13.50
C GLY A 164 8.96 -13.43 12.59
N SER A 165 8.00 -13.13 11.72
CA SER A 165 8.04 -12.07 10.72
C SER A 165 6.76 -11.25 10.78
N CYS A 166 6.86 -9.91 10.77
CA CYS A 166 5.69 -9.05 10.64
C CYS A 166 5.00 -9.27 9.29
N ALA A 167 3.71 -9.51 9.32
CA ALA A 167 2.90 -9.68 8.13
C ALA A 167 1.70 -8.75 8.24
N GLU A 168 1.29 -8.16 7.12
CA GLU A 168 0.04 -7.44 7.06
C GLU A 168 -1.14 -8.34 7.43
N VAL A 169 -2.14 -7.74 8.07
CA VAL A 169 -3.38 -8.46 8.33
C VAL A 169 -4.16 -8.61 7.02
N PRO A 170 -4.54 -9.85 6.62
CA PRO A 170 -5.22 -10.07 5.35
C PRO A 170 -6.51 -9.26 5.23
N ALA A 171 -6.71 -8.64 4.06
CA ALA A 171 -7.97 -7.99 3.74
C ALA A 171 -9.14 -9.00 3.79
N PRO A 172 -10.33 -8.59 4.29
CA PRO A 172 -11.47 -9.49 4.41
C PRO A 172 -12.03 -9.88 3.03
N THR A 173 -12.08 -11.19 2.75
CA THR A 173 -12.56 -11.74 1.47
C THR A 173 -14.03 -12.19 1.49
N CYS A 174 -14.68 -12.15 2.64
CA CYS A 174 -16.02 -12.68 2.84
C CYS A 174 -17.09 -11.66 2.39
N PRO A 175 -18.12 -12.09 1.62
CA PRO A 175 -19.11 -11.18 1.04
C PRO A 175 -19.88 -10.33 2.06
N ASN A 176 -20.04 -10.82 3.28
CA ASN A 176 -20.74 -10.13 4.36
C ASN A 176 -20.04 -8.86 4.85
N LEU A 177 -18.75 -8.68 4.61
CA LEU A 177 -18.05 -7.43 4.91
C LEU A 177 -18.03 -6.46 3.72
N SER A 178 -18.52 -6.86 2.54
CA SER A 178 -18.58 -5.98 1.38
C SER A 178 -19.39 -4.71 1.67
N GLY A 179 -18.85 -3.55 1.30
CA GLY A 179 -19.47 -2.24 1.53
C GLY A 179 -19.39 -1.73 2.98
N LYS A 180 -18.72 -2.46 3.90
CA LYS A 180 -18.41 -1.95 5.24
C LYS A 180 -17.09 -1.18 5.23
N PRO A 181 -16.93 -0.12 6.03
CA PRO A 181 -15.65 0.60 6.15
C PRO A 181 -14.47 -0.31 6.48
N ALA A 182 -14.73 -1.37 7.26
CA ALA A 182 -13.73 -2.37 7.64
C ALA A 182 -13.20 -3.23 6.47
N ALA A 183 -13.87 -3.21 5.30
CA ALA A 183 -13.40 -3.94 4.12
C ALA A 183 -12.16 -3.30 3.49
N ASN A 184 -12.05 -1.98 3.58
CA ASN A 184 -10.98 -1.18 2.97
C ASN A 184 -10.19 -0.46 4.06
N PHE A 185 -9.84 -1.19 5.12
CA PHE A 185 -9.10 -0.61 6.24
C PHE A 185 -7.71 -0.18 5.78
N ASP A 186 -7.34 1.05 6.15
CA ASP A 186 -6.02 1.63 5.92
C ASP A 186 -5.32 1.86 7.28
N PRO A 187 -4.13 1.28 7.53
CA PRO A 187 -3.40 1.46 8.77
C PRO A 187 -2.95 2.91 9.03
N ALA A 188 -2.69 3.70 7.99
CA ALA A 188 -2.26 5.09 8.14
C ALA A 188 -3.35 5.94 8.82
N THR A 189 -4.61 5.77 8.39
CA THR A 189 -5.76 6.53 8.89
C THR A 189 -6.58 5.82 9.96
N GLY A 190 -6.44 4.49 10.07
CA GLY A 190 -7.16 3.64 11.01
C GLY A 190 -6.93 4.01 12.48
N THR A 191 -7.94 3.82 13.32
CA THR A 191 -7.89 4.13 14.77
C THR A 191 -8.40 3.02 15.66
N GLY A 192 -9.03 2.00 15.09
CA GLY A 192 -9.65 0.90 15.80
C GLY A 192 -8.67 -0.23 16.13
N ASN A 193 -9.19 -1.24 16.83
CA ASN A 193 -8.42 -2.44 17.12
C ASN A 193 -8.26 -3.30 15.88
N ILE A 194 -7.15 -4.04 15.83
CA ILE A 194 -6.82 -4.92 14.72
C ILE A 194 -7.06 -6.37 15.11
N ILE A 195 -7.92 -7.06 14.37
CA ILE A 195 -8.14 -8.50 14.48
C ILE A 195 -7.12 -9.19 13.59
N TYR A 196 -6.21 -9.94 14.18
CA TYR A 196 -5.14 -10.62 13.44
C TYR A 196 -5.35 -12.13 13.35
N ASN A 197 -6.22 -12.72 14.18
CA ASN A 197 -6.47 -14.15 14.15
C ASN A 197 -7.88 -14.50 14.64
N VAL A 198 -8.51 -15.45 13.96
CA VAL A 198 -9.78 -16.05 14.38
C VAL A 198 -9.68 -17.57 14.26
N THR A 199 -9.78 -18.28 15.38
CA THR A 199 -9.63 -19.74 15.43
C THR A 199 -10.88 -20.44 15.92
N LYS A 200 -11.12 -21.67 15.42
CA LYS A 200 -12.18 -22.55 15.90
C LYS A 200 -11.86 -23.04 17.31
N GLU A 201 -12.78 -22.84 18.26
CA GLU A 201 -12.75 -23.51 19.56
C GLU A 201 -13.72 -24.69 19.60
N ILE A 202 -14.94 -24.51 19.10
CA ILE A 202 -16.01 -25.53 19.09
C ILE A 202 -16.77 -25.44 17.77
N PHE A 203 -17.12 -26.59 17.21
CA PHE A 203 -18.08 -26.70 16.11
C PHE A 203 -18.89 -28.00 16.29
N GLY A 204 -20.08 -27.87 16.88
CA GLY A 204 -20.97 -29.00 17.17
C GLY A 204 -21.63 -28.91 18.55
N GLY A 205 -22.44 -29.92 18.86
CA GLY A 205 -23.28 -29.94 20.06
C GLY A 205 -24.50 -29.02 19.92
N ALA A 206 -25.58 -29.29 20.66
CA ALA A 206 -26.80 -28.49 20.60
C ALA A 206 -26.51 -27.02 20.94
N CYS A 207 -27.20 -26.08 20.27
CA CYS A 207 -27.11 -24.68 20.64
C CYS A 207 -28.10 -24.36 21.77
N GLY A 208 -27.62 -24.40 23.02
CA GLY A 208 -28.49 -24.35 24.18
C GLY A 208 -29.42 -25.57 24.23
N SER A 209 -30.73 -25.34 24.26
CA SER A 209 -31.75 -26.39 24.20
C SER A 209 -32.23 -26.72 22.79
N ASP A 210 -31.79 -25.97 21.76
CA ASP A 210 -32.20 -26.18 20.38
C ASP A 210 -31.37 -27.32 19.76
N THR A 211 -32.05 -28.40 19.39
CA THR A 211 -31.46 -29.57 18.74
C THR A 211 -31.40 -29.46 17.22
N THR A 212 -32.06 -28.45 16.64
CA THR A 212 -32.00 -28.14 15.21
C THR A 212 -30.83 -27.21 14.86
N ALA A 213 -30.22 -26.60 15.87
CA ALA A 213 -29.02 -25.79 15.76
C ALA A 213 -27.82 -26.44 16.46
N GLN A 214 -26.62 -26.08 16.02
CA GLN A 214 -25.37 -26.47 16.66
C GLN A 214 -24.54 -25.26 17.10
N THR A 215 -23.76 -25.43 18.16
CA THR A 215 -22.88 -24.39 18.70
C THR A 215 -21.62 -24.25 17.85
N VAL A 216 -21.29 -23.01 17.50
CA VAL A 216 -20.00 -22.63 16.94
C VAL A 216 -19.36 -21.60 17.86
N LYS A 217 -18.12 -21.88 18.27
CA LYS A 217 -17.34 -20.98 19.12
C LYS A 217 -16.04 -20.60 18.41
N ALA A 218 -15.82 -19.31 18.26
CA ALA A 218 -14.65 -18.74 17.58
C ALA A 218 -13.85 -17.89 18.57
N ARG A 219 -12.56 -18.15 18.72
CA ARG A 219 -11.66 -17.25 19.44
C ARG A 219 -11.18 -16.16 18.50
N VAL A 220 -11.44 -14.91 18.86
CA VAL A 220 -11.01 -13.72 18.13
C VAL A 220 -9.88 -13.08 18.92
N SER A 221 -8.72 -12.94 18.29
CA SER A 221 -7.54 -12.30 18.87
C SER A 221 -7.28 -10.97 18.18
N PHE A 222 -7.02 -9.94 18.97
CA PHE A 222 -6.87 -8.57 18.48
C PHE A 222 -5.91 -7.74 19.34
N TYR A 223 -5.48 -6.60 18.82
CA TYR A 223 -4.66 -5.63 19.53
C TYR A 223 -5.10 -4.19 19.26
N SER A 224 -4.63 -3.26 20.08
CA SER A 224 -4.95 -1.83 20.00
C SER A 224 -3.81 -1.02 19.39
N LYS A 225 -4.13 0.04 18.61
CA LYS A 225 -3.14 0.92 17.94
C LYS A 225 -2.17 1.59 18.92
N SER A 226 -2.69 2.14 20.01
CA SER A 226 -1.89 3.02 20.88
C SER A 226 -2.36 3.07 22.34
N GLY A 227 -3.45 2.36 22.68
CA GLY A 227 -4.04 2.37 24.01
C GLY A 227 -4.05 1.01 24.70
N THR A 228 -4.15 1.02 26.03
CA THR A 228 -4.47 -0.19 26.79
C THR A 228 -5.91 -0.60 26.49
N LEU A 229 -6.12 -1.86 26.11
CA LEU A 229 -7.45 -2.42 25.97
C LEU A 229 -8.18 -2.40 27.32
N PRO A 230 -9.52 -2.26 27.31
CA PRO A 230 -10.35 -2.30 28.50
C PRO A 230 -10.07 -3.51 29.40
N THR A 231 -10.27 -3.37 30.71
CA THR A 231 -10.10 -4.48 31.66
C THR A 231 -11.18 -5.55 31.54
N THR A 232 -12.35 -5.20 31.00
CA THR A 232 -13.46 -6.11 30.74
C THR A 232 -13.98 -5.94 29.32
N LYS A 233 -14.67 -6.96 28.79
CA LYS A 233 -15.20 -6.94 27.43
C LYS A 233 -16.24 -5.83 27.20
N GLU A 234 -16.92 -5.39 28.25
CA GLU A 234 -17.95 -4.33 28.18
C GLU A 234 -17.38 -3.00 27.70
N GLY A 235 -16.07 -2.77 27.85
CA GLY A 235 -15.40 -1.59 27.31
C GLY A 235 -15.03 -1.68 25.83
N LEU A 236 -15.20 -2.84 25.17
CA LEU A 236 -14.85 -3.04 23.75
C LEU A 236 -15.90 -2.44 22.82
N ASN A 237 -16.05 -1.11 22.89
CA ASN A 237 -16.96 -0.38 22.03
C ASN A 237 -16.61 -0.59 20.55
N GLY A 238 -17.65 -0.74 19.72
CA GLY A 238 -17.49 -0.88 18.28
C GLY A 238 -17.00 -2.24 17.80
N PHE A 239 -17.02 -3.30 18.63
CA PHE A 239 -16.79 -4.67 18.17
C PHE A 239 -18.07 -5.27 17.57
N PHE A 240 -17.99 -5.73 16.33
CA PHE A 240 -19.14 -6.25 15.59
C PHE A 240 -18.89 -7.63 14.99
N TYR A 241 -19.97 -8.41 14.94
CA TYR A 241 -20.08 -9.63 14.14
C TYR A 241 -21.05 -9.36 12.99
N VAL A 242 -20.64 -9.68 11.76
CA VAL A 242 -21.44 -9.53 10.56
C VAL A 242 -21.79 -10.90 10.02
N ARG A 243 -23.09 -11.16 9.91
CA ARG A 243 -23.65 -12.42 9.38
C ARG A 243 -23.55 -12.46 7.86
N THR A 244 -23.64 -13.65 7.28
CA THR A 244 -23.62 -13.88 5.82
C THR A 244 -24.67 -13.08 5.03
N ASN A 245 -25.77 -12.70 5.67
CA ASN A 245 -26.81 -11.84 5.09
C ASN A 245 -26.51 -10.32 5.21
N GLY A 246 -25.30 -9.94 5.63
CA GLY A 246 -24.87 -8.55 5.83
C GLY A 246 -25.39 -7.87 7.10
N SER A 247 -26.23 -8.55 7.89
CA SER A 247 -26.72 -8.00 9.15
C SER A 247 -25.62 -7.96 10.21
N GLU A 248 -25.60 -6.86 10.95
CA GLU A 248 -24.57 -6.54 11.92
C GLU A 248 -25.11 -6.68 13.34
N LEU A 249 -24.33 -7.32 14.20
CA LEU A 249 -24.63 -7.49 15.61
C LEU A 249 -23.46 -6.97 16.44
N ASN A 250 -23.79 -6.38 17.59
CA ASN A 250 -22.79 -6.10 18.60
C ASN A 250 -22.16 -7.42 19.07
N GLY A 251 -20.84 -7.54 18.94
CA GLY A 251 -20.10 -8.75 19.32
C GLY A 251 -19.85 -8.88 20.83
N VAL A 252 -19.97 -7.78 21.60
CA VAL A 252 -19.71 -7.78 23.05
C VAL A 252 -20.70 -8.65 23.84
N PRO A 253 -22.03 -8.63 23.57
CA PRO A 253 -22.97 -9.56 24.20
C PRO A 253 -22.78 -11.02 23.78
N LEU A 254 -22.24 -11.26 22.58
CA LEU A 254 -22.02 -12.59 22.03
C LEU A 254 -20.71 -13.23 22.52
N SER A 255 -19.85 -12.43 23.14
CA SER A 255 -18.51 -12.84 23.55
C SER A 255 -18.40 -13.19 25.03
N ASN A 256 -17.55 -14.16 25.32
CA ASN A 256 -17.18 -14.63 26.65
C ASN A 256 -15.68 -14.92 26.70
N GLY A 257 -15.15 -15.20 27.89
CA GLY A 257 -13.75 -15.62 28.02
C GLY A 257 -12.75 -14.56 27.55
N TYR A 258 -13.06 -13.27 27.77
CA TYR A 258 -12.14 -12.18 27.48
C TYR A 258 -10.86 -12.33 28.32
N GLN A 259 -9.72 -12.36 27.64
CA GLN A 259 -8.40 -12.53 28.22
C GLN A 259 -7.50 -11.46 27.63
N ARG A 260 -7.03 -10.54 28.47
CA ARG A 260 -6.12 -9.46 28.09
C ARG A 260 -4.69 -9.89 28.38
N SER A 261 -3.75 -9.49 27.53
CA SER A 261 -2.32 -9.63 27.79
C SER A 261 -1.89 -8.84 29.03
N SER A 262 -0.73 -9.18 29.59
CA SER A 262 -0.16 -8.52 30.77
C SER A 262 0.15 -7.03 30.54
N ASP A 263 0.62 -6.69 29.34
CA ASP A 263 0.86 -5.30 28.90
C ASP A 263 -0.43 -4.55 28.51
N GLY A 264 -1.55 -5.27 28.44
CA GLY A 264 -2.85 -4.74 28.09
C GLY A 264 -3.03 -4.31 26.63
N ARG A 265 -2.06 -4.61 25.74
CA ARG A 265 -2.10 -4.16 24.34
C ARG A 265 -2.81 -5.13 23.41
N SER A 266 -2.89 -6.40 23.78
CA SER A 266 -3.61 -7.42 23.04
C SER A 266 -4.63 -8.12 23.94
N ALA A 267 -5.64 -8.71 23.31
CA ALA A 267 -6.61 -9.54 23.99
C ALA A 267 -7.16 -10.60 23.05
N SER A 268 -7.80 -11.59 23.64
CA SER A 268 -8.67 -12.52 22.93
C SER A 268 -10.00 -12.65 23.65
N LEU A 269 -11.04 -12.98 22.89
CA LEU A 269 -12.35 -13.37 23.42
C LEU A 269 -12.92 -14.50 22.58
N SER A 270 -13.87 -15.24 23.13
CA SER A 270 -14.59 -16.27 22.39
C SER A 270 -16.01 -15.81 22.08
N VAL A 271 -16.36 -15.75 20.80
CA VAL A 271 -17.73 -15.47 20.33
C VAL A 271 -18.49 -16.80 20.22
N ASN A 272 -19.67 -16.87 20.82
CA ASN A 272 -20.55 -18.04 20.76
C ASN A 272 -21.70 -17.76 19.80
N LEU A 273 -21.89 -18.65 18.82
CA LEU A 273 -22.88 -18.53 17.76
C LEU A 273 -23.65 -19.84 17.62
N CYS A 274 -24.85 -19.76 17.04
CA CYS A 274 -25.63 -20.92 16.61
C CYS A 274 -25.69 -20.94 15.09
N THR A 275 -25.51 -22.12 14.49
CA THR A 275 -25.74 -22.38 13.06
C THR A 275 -26.65 -23.59 12.90
N SER A 276 -27.16 -23.90 11.70
CA SER A 276 -27.98 -25.10 11.50
C SER A 276 -27.18 -26.35 11.84
N ALA A 277 -27.81 -27.34 12.49
CA ALA A 277 -27.17 -28.62 12.81
C ALA A 277 -26.70 -29.40 11.57
N SER A 278 -27.25 -29.08 10.39
CA SER A 278 -26.85 -29.65 9.10
C SER A 278 -25.60 -29.00 8.50
N ASP A 279 -25.20 -27.81 8.96
CA ASP A 279 -24.09 -27.07 8.35
C ASP A 279 -22.75 -27.76 8.66
N SER A 280 -21.91 -27.94 7.64
CA SER A 280 -20.53 -28.42 7.82
C SER A 280 -19.51 -27.29 7.91
N GLN A 281 -19.92 -26.07 7.59
CA GLN A 281 -19.08 -24.87 7.63
C GLN A 281 -19.91 -23.61 7.93
N ILE A 282 -19.26 -22.58 8.46
CA ILE A 282 -19.83 -21.25 8.61
C ILE A 282 -18.77 -20.20 8.28
N VAL A 283 -19.18 -19.16 7.55
CA VAL A 283 -18.34 -17.98 7.27
C VAL A 283 -18.68 -16.89 8.28
N LEU A 284 -17.66 -16.38 8.95
CA LEU A 284 -17.74 -15.35 9.98
C LEU A 284 -17.04 -14.09 9.49
N GLY A 285 -17.67 -12.93 9.70
CA GLY A 285 -17.02 -11.62 9.54
C GLY A 285 -17.01 -10.89 10.87
N PHE A 286 -15.84 -10.39 11.28
CA PHE A 286 -15.69 -9.57 12.47
C PHE A 286 -14.99 -8.27 12.12
N TYR A 287 -15.29 -7.19 12.84
CA TYR A 287 -14.51 -5.96 12.73
C TYR A 287 -14.65 -5.09 13.98
N PHE A 288 -13.76 -4.09 14.10
CA PHE A 288 -13.90 -2.97 15.02
C PHE A 288 -14.15 -1.67 14.27
N THR A 289 -14.95 -0.76 14.82
CA THR A 289 -15.07 0.60 14.27
C THR A 289 -13.69 1.24 14.12
N GLY A 290 -13.37 1.70 12.90
CA GLY A 290 -12.07 2.30 12.58
C GLY A 290 -10.89 1.32 12.52
N GLY A 291 -11.15 0.01 12.67
CA GLY A 291 -10.18 -1.08 12.54
C GLY A 291 -10.43 -1.95 11.31
N ASN A 292 -9.68 -3.02 11.18
CA ASN A 292 -9.81 -3.93 10.04
C ASN A 292 -11.02 -4.87 10.16
N GLY A 293 -11.46 -5.37 9.02
CA GLY A 293 -12.33 -6.53 8.92
C GLY A 293 -11.53 -7.81 8.86
N TYR A 294 -12.06 -8.88 9.44
CA TYR A 294 -11.45 -10.20 9.39
C TYR A 294 -12.50 -11.25 9.06
N CYS A 295 -12.17 -12.11 8.09
CA CYS A 295 -13.02 -13.20 7.66
C CYS A 295 -12.45 -14.54 8.11
N ALA A 296 -13.30 -15.40 8.65
CA ALA A 296 -12.91 -16.75 9.03
C ALA A 296 -13.95 -17.75 8.57
N THR A 297 -13.51 -18.82 7.92
CA THR A 297 -14.36 -19.97 7.63
C THR A 297 -14.05 -21.05 8.65
N LEU A 298 -15.03 -21.37 9.49
CA LEU A 298 -14.91 -22.49 10.42
C LEU A 298 -15.59 -23.70 9.80
N THR A 299 -14.94 -24.85 9.90
CA THR A 299 -15.45 -26.14 9.43
C THR A 299 -15.59 -27.10 10.61
N LYS A 300 -16.51 -28.06 10.51
CA LYS A 300 -16.71 -29.09 11.53
C LYS A 300 -15.45 -29.93 11.72
#